data_AF-A0A3D0IZZ5-F1
#
_entry.id   AF-A0A3D0IZZ5-F1
#
_cell.length_a   1.000
_cell.length_b   1.000
_cell.length_c   1.000
_cell.angle_alpha   90.00
_cell.angle_beta   90.00
_cell.angle_gamma   90.00
#
_symmetry.space_group_name_H-M   'P 1'
#
loop_
_entity.id
_entity.type
_entity.pdbx_description
1 polymer ?
#
loop_
_entity_poly.entity_id
_entity_poly.type
_entity_poly.pdbx_seq_one_letter_code
_entity_poly.pdbx_strand_id
1 'polypeptide(L)'
;MRSKRWRPQFIALAILVAFVGFSYSYVRFFVRARTHSVIVFFVPGASSELLALAQARDPTRNLTGLDRTDSMAFVESQSSDQLTGDAAALASFLATGQPSPAGRLSLTYDGKPADTLLYKAQRRGRAVGVVSSGPITSPGVAAFYSHQSDASVSSAIA
;
A
#
# COMPACT_ATOMS: atom_id res chain seq x y z
N MET A 1 68.42 -13.64 3.95
CA MET A 1 67.44 -14.24 4.89
C MET A 1 66.35 -13.21 5.17
N ARG A 2 65.19 -13.32 4.51
CA ARG A 2 64.10 -12.32 4.57
C ARG A 2 63.18 -12.69 5.73
N SER A 3 63.32 -12.00 6.86
CA SER A 3 62.53 -12.28 8.06
C SER A 3 61.04 -12.17 7.76
N LYS A 4 60.29 -13.21 8.14
CA LYS A 4 58.84 -13.34 7.97
C LYS A 4 58.15 -12.16 8.69
N ARG A 5 57.75 -11.12 7.95
CA ARG A 5 56.98 -9.95 8.45
C ARG A 5 55.51 -10.33 8.71
N TRP A 6 55.27 -11.32 9.58
CA TRP A 6 53.93 -11.90 9.79
C TRP A 6 53.02 -10.97 10.59
N ARG A 7 53.59 -10.18 11.50
CA ARG A 7 52.88 -9.20 12.32
C ARG A 7 52.04 -8.19 11.51
N PRO A 8 52.59 -7.46 10.52
CA PRO A 8 51.79 -6.54 9.72
C PRO A 8 50.75 -7.26 8.83
N GLN A 9 50.99 -8.51 8.44
CA GLN A 9 50.03 -9.27 7.62
C GLN A 9 48.78 -9.66 8.43
N PHE A 10 48.94 -10.05 9.70
CA PHE A 10 47.79 -10.31 10.59
C PHE A 10 46.99 -9.05 10.92
N ILE A 11 47.67 -7.93 11.13
CA ILE A 11 47.00 -6.64 11.38
C ILE A 11 46.20 -6.21 10.14
N ALA A 12 46.79 -6.34 8.95
CA ALA A 12 46.09 -6.05 7.70
C ALA A 12 44.86 -6.95 7.49
N LEU A 13 44.96 -8.24 7.82
CA LEU A 13 43.83 -9.18 7.73
C LEU A 13 42.71 -8.81 8.71
N ALA A 14 43.05 -8.47 9.97
CA ALA A 14 42.07 -8.08 10.98
C ALA A 14 41.30 -6.80 10.57
N ILE A 15 41.99 -5.81 10.01
CA ILE A 15 41.37 -4.58 9.49
C ILE A 15 40.45 -4.90 8.31
N LEU A 16 40.89 -5.77 7.39
CA LEU A 16 40.09 -6.17 6.24
C LEU A 16 38.80 -6.88 6.66
N VAL A 17 38.87 -7.80 7.62
CA VAL A 17 37.68 -8.50 8.15
C VAL A 17 36.76 -7.52 8.86
N ALA A 18 37.29 -6.60 9.68
CA ALA A 18 36.50 -5.57 10.33
C ALA A 18 35.77 -4.67 9.31
N PHE A 19 36.46 -4.28 8.23
CA PHE A 19 35.88 -3.45 7.17
C PHE A 19 34.79 -4.18 6.39
N VAL A 20 35.01 -5.46 6.07
CA VAL A 20 33.99 -6.31 5.40
C VAL A 20 32.78 -6.53 6.31
N GLY A 21 33.00 -6.83 7.59
CA GLY A 21 31.93 -6.99 8.57
C GLY A 21 31.11 -5.70 8.76
N PHE A 22 31.79 -4.56 8.85
CA PHE A 22 31.14 -3.25 8.95
C PHE A 22 30.36 -2.91 7.67
N SER A 23 30.93 -3.14 6.49
CA SER A 23 30.28 -2.92 5.19
C SER A 23 29.02 -3.79 5.04
N TYR A 24 29.12 -5.09 5.35
CA TYR A 24 27.97 -6.00 5.32
C TYR A 24 26.87 -5.56 6.28
N SER A 25 27.24 -5.17 7.51
CA SER A 25 26.30 -4.67 8.51
C SER A 25 25.65 -3.35 8.07
N TYR A 26 26.43 -2.42 7.53
CA TYR A 26 25.94 -1.13 7.03
C TYR A 26 24.91 -1.32 5.91
N VAL A 27 25.21 -2.16 4.92
CA VAL A 27 24.28 -2.45 3.83
C VAL A 27 23.01 -3.10 4.37
N ARG A 28 23.13 -4.08 5.26
CA ARG A 28 21.96 -4.81 5.78
C ARG A 28 21.06 -3.98 6.69
N PHE A 29 21.63 -3.11 7.54
CA PHE A 29 20.87 -2.34 8.52
C PHE A 29 20.46 -0.95 8.03
N PHE A 30 21.28 -0.28 7.22
CA PHE A 30 21.04 1.11 6.81
C PHE A 30 20.51 1.26 5.38
N VAL A 31 20.77 0.30 4.47
CA VAL A 31 20.18 0.33 3.13
C VAL A 31 18.77 -0.26 3.21
N ARG A 32 17.88 0.49 3.85
CA ARG A 32 16.45 0.22 3.81
C ARG A 32 15.95 0.73 2.47
N ALA A 33 15.54 -0.17 1.58
CA ALA A 33 14.93 0.20 0.31
C ALA A 33 13.75 1.15 0.58
N ARG A 34 13.92 2.44 0.29
CA ARG A 34 12.83 3.41 0.42
C ARG A 34 11.91 3.22 -0.78
N THR A 35 10.64 2.94 -0.53
CA THR A 35 9.62 2.93 -1.57
C THR A 35 9.41 4.37 -2.07
N HIS A 36 9.89 4.66 -3.29
CA HIS A 36 9.86 6.01 -3.85
C HIS A 36 8.43 6.46 -4.19
N SER A 37 7.59 5.54 -4.63
CA SER A 37 6.19 5.76 -4.98
C SER A 37 5.32 4.57 -4.55
N VAL A 38 4.03 4.82 -4.36
CA VAL A 38 3.01 3.79 -4.10
C VAL A 38 1.86 4.10 -5.04
N ILE A 39 1.45 3.10 -5.83
CA ILE A 39 0.30 3.18 -6.74
C ILE A 39 -0.67 2.10 -6.30
N VAL A 40 -1.93 2.49 -6.07
CA VAL A 40 -3.00 1.57 -5.65
C VAL A 40 -4.05 1.54 -6.75
N PHE A 41 -4.30 0.35 -7.28
CA PHE A 41 -5.41 0.12 -8.20
C PHE A 41 -6.60 -0.42 -7.41
N PHE A 42 -7.70 0.31 -7.41
CA PHE A 42 -8.96 -0.10 -6.79
C PHE A 42 -9.97 -0.43 -7.88
N VAL A 43 -10.39 -1.70 -7.94
CA VAL A 43 -11.36 -2.19 -8.92
C VAL A 43 -12.61 -2.66 -8.17
N PRO A 44 -13.63 -1.80 -8.01
CA PRO A 44 -14.82 -2.16 -7.25
C PRO A 44 -15.57 -3.31 -7.94
N GLY A 45 -15.95 -4.31 -7.16
CA GLY A 45 -16.68 -5.49 -7.66
C GLY A 45 -15.82 -6.52 -8.38
N ALA A 46 -14.49 -6.42 -8.35
CA ALA A 46 -13.60 -7.44 -8.91
C ALA A 46 -13.72 -8.76 -8.12
N SER A 47 -14.57 -9.67 -8.60
CA SER A 47 -14.67 -11.04 -8.11
C SER A 47 -13.71 -11.96 -8.86
N SER A 48 -13.38 -13.11 -8.25
CA SER A 48 -12.62 -14.17 -8.90
C SER A 48 -13.27 -14.64 -10.21
N GLU A 49 -14.61 -14.66 -10.26
CA GLU A 49 -15.37 -15.01 -11.46
C GLU A 49 -15.20 -13.98 -12.58
N LEU A 50 -15.31 -12.68 -12.28
CA LEU A 50 -15.10 -11.63 -13.28
C LEU A 50 -13.65 -11.60 -13.77
N LEU A 51 -12.69 -11.86 -12.89
CA LEU A 51 -11.28 -12.01 -13.26
C LEU A 51 -11.06 -13.22 -14.17
N ALA A 52 -11.66 -14.37 -13.86
CA ALA A 52 -11.59 -15.57 -14.69
C ALA A 52 -12.25 -15.37 -16.07
N LEU A 53 -13.39 -14.66 -16.12
CA LEU A 53 -14.04 -14.30 -17.37
C LEU A 53 -13.19 -13.32 -18.19
N ALA A 54 -12.56 -12.35 -17.54
CA ALA A 54 -11.64 -11.42 -18.20
C ALA A 54 -10.42 -12.17 -18.79
N GLN A 55 -9.86 -13.14 -18.04
CA GLN A 55 -8.80 -14.03 -18.54
C GLN A 55 -9.26 -14.83 -19.76
N ALA A 56 -10.43 -15.46 -19.69
CA ALA A 56 -10.94 -16.29 -20.77
C ALA A 56 -11.19 -15.49 -22.06
N ARG A 57 -11.48 -14.19 -21.94
CA ARG A 57 -11.70 -13.29 -23.06
C ARG A 57 -10.41 -12.73 -23.66
N ASP A 58 -9.31 -12.73 -22.90
CA ASP A 58 -8.01 -12.31 -23.40
C ASP A 58 -7.42 -13.38 -24.34
N PRO A 59 -6.95 -13.02 -25.54
CA PRO A 59 -6.38 -13.98 -26.49
C PRO A 59 -5.14 -14.71 -25.95
N THR A 60 -4.42 -14.11 -24.99
CA THR A 60 -3.26 -14.71 -24.32
C THR A 60 -3.62 -15.51 -23.07
N ARG A 61 -4.91 -15.52 -22.67
CA ARG A 61 -5.44 -16.12 -21.43
C ARG A 61 -4.74 -15.68 -20.14
N ASN A 62 -4.15 -14.49 -20.16
CA ASN A 62 -3.41 -13.92 -19.04
C ASN A 62 -4.04 -12.59 -18.62
N LEU A 63 -3.97 -12.27 -17.33
CA LEU A 63 -4.22 -10.91 -16.84
C LEU A 63 -2.91 -10.14 -16.91
N THR A 64 -2.69 -9.47 -18.03
CA THR A 64 -1.52 -8.62 -18.23
C THR A 64 -1.36 -7.64 -17.06
N GLY A 65 -0.32 -7.83 -16.25
CA GLY A 65 -0.02 -7.02 -15.07
C GLY A 65 -0.38 -7.67 -13.73
N LEU A 66 -1.48 -8.42 -13.65
CA LEU A 66 -1.87 -9.14 -12.42
C LEU A 66 -1.07 -10.44 -12.25
N ASP A 67 -0.80 -11.15 -13.34
CA ASP A 67 -0.02 -12.40 -13.33
C ASP A 67 1.47 -12.19 -12.99
N ARG A 68 1.93 -10.93 -12.98
CA ARG A 68 3.29 -10.54 -12.59
C ARG A 68 3.39 -10.12 -11.13
N THR A 69 2.33 -10.25 -10.34
CA THR A 69 2.37 -9.91 -8.93
C THR A 69 3.10 -11.00 -8.14
N ASP A 70 4.11 -10.62 -7.38
CA ASP A 70 4.91 -11.56 -6.57
C ASP A 70 4.11 -12.16 -5.40
N SER A 71 2.97 -11.56 -5.05
CA SER A 71 2.19 -11.94 -3.87
C SER A 71 0.71 -11.59 -4.06
N MET A 72 -0.14 -12.50 -3.61
CA MET A 72 -1.59 -12.30 -3.50
C MET A 72 -2.02 -12.56 -2.06
N ALA A 73 -2.98 -11.77 -1.58
CA ALA A 73 -3.56 -11.90 -0.26
C ALA A 73 -5.07 -11.72 -0.33
N PHE A 74 -5.78 -12.43 0.54
CA PHE A 74 -7.22 -12.24 0.74
C PHE A 74 -7.43 -11.24 1.88
N VAL A 75 -8.36 -10.32 1.68
CA VAL A 75 -8.73 -9.29 2.66
C VAL A 75 -10.20 -9.47 2.99
N GLU A 76 -10.51 -9.53 4.27
CA GLU A 76 -11.91 -9.56 4.71
C GLU A 76 -12.58 -8.20 4.49
N SER A 77 -13.76 -8.24 3.90
CA SER A 77 -14.53 -7.07 3.46
C SER A 77 -15.54 -6.59 4.51
N GLN A 78 -15.40 -7.00 5.77
CA GLN A 78 -16.38 -6.68 6.81
C GLN A 78 -16.30 -5.20 7.18
N SER A 79 -17.46 -4.56 7.36
CA SER A 79 -17.51 -3.22 7.98
C SER A 79 -17.53 -3.37 9.50
N SER A 80 -17.31 -2.27 10.23
CA SER A 80 -17.35 -2.31 11.70
C SER A 80 -18.74 -2.67 12.27
N ASP A 81 -19.81 -2.43 11.49
CA ASP A 81 -21.19 -2.44 11.98
C ASP A 81 -22.06 -3.48 11.25
N GLN A 82 -21.64 -3.94 10.08
CA GLN A 82 -22.35 -4.92 9.24
C GLN A 82 -21.40 -5.99 8.69
N LEU A 83 -21.92 -7.22 8.59
CA LEU A 83 -21.22 -8.37 8.03
C LEU A 83 -20.82 -8.17 6.55
N THR A 84 -21.60 -7.36 5.82
CA THR A 84 -21.28 -6.96 4.45
C THR A 84 -20.86 -5.49 4.47
N GLY A 85 -19.60 -5.20 4.15
CA GLY A 85 -19.14 -3.83 3.93
C GLY A 85 -19.64 -3.29 2.61
N ASP A 86 -20.09 -2.03 2.62
CA ASP A 86 -20.39 -1.29 1.40
C ASP A 86 -19.10 -0.76 0.76
N ALA A 87 -19.24 -0.19 -0.45
CA ALA A 87 -18.09 0.38 -1.17
C ALA A 87 -17.39 1.50 -0.38
N ALA A 88 -18.15 2.24 0.44
CA ALA A 88 -17.64 3.32 1.30
C ALA A 88 -16.75 2.76 2.43
N ALA A 89 -17.24 1.76 3.16
CA ALA A 89 -16.50 1.14 4.27
C ALA A 89 -15.22 0.45 3.77
N LEU A 90 -15.30 -0.26 2.64
CA LEU A 90 -14.14 -0.92 2.04
C LEU A 90 -13.08 0.07 1.58
N ALA A 91 -13.47 1.11 0.86
CA ALA A 91 -12.54 2.13 0.40
C ALA A 91 -11.95 2.91 1.59
N SER A 92 -12.73 3.15 2.64
CA SER A 92 -12.27 3.77 3.88
C SER A 92 -11.27 2.89 4.62
N PHE A 93 -11.49 1.57 4.65
CA PHE A 93 -10.53 0.60 5.19
C PHE A 93 -9.21 0.63 4.42
N LEU A 94 -9.26 0.60 3.07
CA LEU A 94 -8.06 0.69 2.23
C LEU A 94 -7.35 2.04 2.38
N ALA A 95 -8.10 3.13 2.53
CA ALA A 95 -7.56 4.47 2.69
C ALA A 95 -6.92 4.67 4.06
N THR A 96 -7.54 4.22 5.14
CA THR A 96 -7.14 4.56 6.52
C THR A 96 -6.36 3.45 7.21
N GLY A 97 -6.58 2.20 6.80
CA GLY A 97 -6.11 0.98 7.46
C GLY A 97 -6.96 0.56 8.67
N GLN A 98 -8.13 1.17 8.87
CA GLN A 98 -9.03 0.89 9.99
C GLN A 98 -10.43 0.53 9.50
N PRO A 99 -11.14 -0.40 10.16
CA PRO A 99 -12.53 -0.68 9.84
C PRO A 99 -13.38 0.59 9.98
N SER A 100 -14.20 0.87 8.97
CA SER A 100 -15.12 2.00 8.93
C SER A 100 -16.57 1.50 8.98
N PRO A 101 -17.50 2.27 9.58
CA PRO A 101 -18.92 2.00 9.49
C PRO A 101 -19.42 2.06 8.04
N ALA A 102 -20.45 1.27 7.72
CA ALA A 102 -21.12 1.31 6.43
C ALA A 102 -21.75 2.70 6.18
N GLY A 103 -21.69 3.18 4.94
CA GLY A 103 -22.23 4.48 4.54
C GLY A 103 -21.41 5.69 5.00
N ARG A 104 -20.24 5.49 5.63
CA ARG A 104 -19.35 6.57 6.08
C ARG A 104 -18.02 6.58 5.32
N LEU A 105 -17.46 7.76 5.15
CA LEU A 105 -16.19 7.98 4.44
C LEU A 105 -15.08 8.34 5.42
N SER A 106 -14.09 7.45 5.53
CA SER A 106 -12.86 7.63 6.32
C SER A 106 -13.08 8.05 7.77
N LEU A 107 -14.18 7.62 8.38
CA LEU A 107 -14.46 7.85 9.80
C LEU A 107 -14.15 6.58 10.60
N THR A 108 -13.67 6.76 11.83
CA THR A 108 -13.62 5.69 12.81
C THR A 108 -15.03 5.31 13.26
N TYR A 109 -15.15 4.18 13.97
CA TYR A 109 -16.40 3.78 14.63
C TYR A 109 -17.00 4.92 15.49
N ASP A 110 -16.14 5.64 16.22
CA ASP A 110 -16.50 6.79 17.05
C ASP A 110 -16.92 8.05 16.26
N GLY A 111 -16.93 7.99 14.92
CA GLY A 111 -17.26 9.12 14.05
C GLY A 111 -16.15 10.16 13.91
N LYS A 112 -14.92 9.86 14.34
CA LYS A 112 -13.79 10.78 14.19
C LYS A 112 -13.13 10.59 12.81
N PRO A 113 -12.62 11.66 12.18
CA PRO A 113 -11.88 11.53 10.93
C PRO A 113 -10.60 10.71 11.13
N ALA A 114 -10.42 9.68 10.31
CA ALA A 114 -9.24 8.83 10.29
C ALA A 114 -8.27 9.26 9.19
N ASP A 115 -6.97 9.30 9.50
CA ASP A 115 -5.95 9.74 8.55
C ASP A 115 -5.83 8.76 7.36
N THR A 116 -6.20 9.23 6.17
CA THR A 116 -6.09 8.47 4.92
C THR A 116 -4.64 8.37 4.45
N LEU A 117 -4.36 7.41 3.57
CA LEU A 117 -3.06 7.20 2.94
C LEU A 117 -2.59 8.45 2.19
N LEU A 118 -3.51 9.11 1.49
CA LEU A 118 -3.21 10.36 0.78
C LEU A 118 -2.86 11.47 1.77
N TYR A 119 -3.64 11.63 2.84
CA TYR A 119 -3.34 12.65 3.85
C TYR A 119 -1.99 12.39 4.55
N LYS A 120 -1.69 11.13 4.90
CA LYS A 120 -0.39 10.72 5.43
C LYS A 120 0.76 11.00 4.45
N ALA A 121 0.55 10.78 3.15
CA ALA A 121 1.54 11.05 2.12
C ALA A 121 1.77 12.57 1.93
N GLN A 122 0.69 13.35 1.87
CA GLN A 122 0.72 14.81 1.74
C GLN A 122 1.43 15.46 2.93
N ARG A 123 1.13 15.07 4.17
CA ARG A 123 1.84 15.56 5.38
C ARG A 123 3.34 15.25 5.37
N ARG A 124 3.76 14.22 4.63
CA ARG A 124 5.18 13.87 4.43
C ARG A 124 5.82 14.56 3.23
N GLY A 125 5.15 15.53 2.62
CA GLY A 125 5.65 16.28 1.46
C GLY A 125 5.68 15.45 0.16
N ARG A 126 4.91 14.36 0.07
CA ARG A 126 4.82 13.55 -1.15
C ARG A 126 3.71 14.07 -2.04
N ALA A 127 3.91 14.00 -3.36
CA ALA A 127 2.85 14.23 -4.32
C ALA A 127 1.76 13.15 -4.15
N VAL A 128 0.50 13.58 -4.23
CA VAL A 128 -0.68 12.72 -4.12
C VAL A 128 -1.60 13.01 -5.30
N GLY A 129 -2.32 11.98 -5.75
CA GLY A 129 -3.26 12.10 -6.87
C GLY A 129 -4.25 10.96 -6.85
N VAL A 130 -5.45 11.23 -7.36
CA VAL A 130 -6.53 10.26 -7.52
C VAL A 130 -6.96 10.30 -8.98
N VAL A 131 -7.08 9.13 -9.58
CA VAL A 131 -7.56 8.96 -10.96
C VAL A 131 -8.70 7.96 -10.91
N SER A 132 -9.84 8.33 -11.50
CA SER A 132 -11.03 7.49 -11.56
C SER A 132 -11.61 7.53 -12.96
N SER A 133 -12.15 6.40 -13.42
CA SER A 133 -12.97 6.32 -14.64
C SER A 133 -14.43 6.73 -14.41
N GLY A 134 -14.87 6.75 -13.15
CA GLY A 134 -16.21 7.17 -12.74
C GLY A 134 -16.20 8.52 -12.02
N PRO A 135 -17.34 8.90 -11.39
CA PRO A 135 -17.43 10.12 -10.60
C PRO A 135 -16.38 10.14 -9.49
N ILE A 136 -15.63 11.24 -9.36
CA ILE A 136 -14.64 11.40 -8.28
C ILE A 136 -15.31 11.43 -6.90
N THR A 137 -16.56 11.90 -6.86
CA THR A 137 -17.41 11.92 -5.67
C THR A 137 -18.02 10.57 -5.30
N SER A 138 -17.77 9.52 -6.09
CA SER A 138 -18.27 8.19 -5.75
C SER A 138 -17.66 7.69 -4.44
N PRO A 139 -18.40 6.96 -3.57
CA PRO A 139 -17.92 6.55 -2.26
C PRO A 139 -16.58 5.81 -2.27
N GLY A 140 -16.37 4.96 -3.27
CA GLY A 140 -15.15 4.16 -3.43
C GLY A 140 -13.89 4.99 -3.73
N VAL A 141 -14.05 6.24 -4.19
CA VAL A 141 -12.97 7.16 -4.54
C VAL A 141 -12.87 8.27 -3.49
N ALA A 142 -14.02 8.84 -3.12
CA ALA A 142 -14.18 9.89 -2.13
C ALA A 142 -13.57 9.53 -0.77
N ALA A 143 -13.64 8.26 -0.35
CA ALA A 143 -13.06 7.80 0.89
C ALA A 143 -11.54 8.10 0.99
N PHE A 144 -10.80 8.16 -0.12
CA PHE A 144 -9.37 8.41 -0.07
C PHE A 144 -9.00 9.86 0.29
N TYR A 145 -9.90 10.81 0.06
CA TYR A 145 -9.61 12.25 0.21
C TYR A 145 -10.62 13.04 1.06
N SER A 146 -11.78 12.45 1.41
CA SER A 146 -12.84 13.13 2.15
C SER A 146 -13.24 12.37 3.42
N HIS A 147 -13.83 13.12 4.37
CA HIS A 147 -14.33 12.63 5.64
C HIS A 147 -15.79 13.03 5.78
N GLN A 148 -16.71 12.07 5.64
CA GLN A 148 -18.15 12.36 5.67
C GLN A 148 -18.91 11.28 6.44
N SER A 149 -19.93 11.70 7.19
CA SER A 149 -20.84 10.80 7.91
C SER A 149 -21.87 10.12 7.01
N ASP A 150 -22.03 10.62 5.78
CA ASP A 150 -22.92 10.05 4.78
C ASP A 150 -22.24 10.08 3.41
N ALA A 151 -21.97 8.89 2.89
CA ALA A 151 -21.30 8.67 1.61
C ALA A 151 -22.21 8.94 0.40
N SER A 152 -23.54 8.99 0.59
CA SER A 152 -24.50 9.20 -0.50
C SER A 152 -24.59 10.65 -0.96
N VAL A 153 -24.16 11.59 -0.11
CA VAL A 153 -24.31 13.02 -0.33
C VAL A 153 -23.14 13.56 -1.17
N SER A 154 -23.24 13.39 -2.50
CA SER A 154 -22.21 13.84 -3.44
C SER A 154 -21.90 15.34 -3.36
N SER A 155 -22.84 16.19 -2.90
CA SER A 155 -22.64 17.63 -2.75
C SER A 155 -21.73 18.01 -1.58
N ALA A 156 -21.61 17.14 -0.57
CA ALA A 156 -20.73 17.34 0.57
C ALA A 156 -19.28 16.90 0.29
N ILE A 157 -19.06 16.21 -0.82
CA ILE A 157 -17.79 15.59 -1.23
C ILE A 157 -17.04 16.46 -2.26
N ALA A 158 -17.75 17.34 -2.97
CA ALA A 158 -17.25 18.17 -4.06
C ALA A 158 -16.62 19.49 -3.56
#